data_AF-A0A9X2JUN0-F1
#
_entry.id   AF-A0A9X2JUN0-F1
#
_cell.length_a   1.000
_cell.length_b   1.000
_cell.length_c   1.000
_cell.angle_alpha   90.00
_cell.angle_beta   90.00
_cell.angle_gamma   90.00
#
_symmetry.space_group_name_H-M   'P 1'
#
loop_
_entity.id
_entity.type
_entity.pdbx_description
1 polymer ?
#
loop_
_entity_poly.entity_id
_entity_poly.type
_entity_poly.pdbx_seq_one_letter_code
_entity_poly.pdbx_strand_id
1 'polypeptide(L)'
;MSTVRRVVHVTGTDPAGTGTLAGVLRAFGLRVPGPETSAHGPQWVGDLHEGLLRAADVRTSDPRPLAWHLVDRAAVEANAAGRMRAWLETQTAQHGDLVITDPRLLWFLETWLEAATRAGVRASCLTLLRPPAEAVAAAAADAAGRDLVDHVAGWVNLMLGTELATRTTPRAFVRHADLLHDWDEPVFAAAAALDLPMVHPGDLAAVHRVDALIDPTRRPATTTWDDVPVPGPLRTLADDTWAALDALPEHDDAGTRAEFDRLRALYPYVHRKVTASPARRFARMMPPEVPHTVRRGVAGMLRRSPDPTG
;
A
#
# COMPACT_ATOMS: atom_id res chain seq x y z
N MET A 1 3.39 -36.06 -5.92
CA MET A 1 3.59 -35.00 -4.90
C MET A 1 2.72 -33.83 -5.30
N SER A 2 1.77 -33.41 -4.47
CA SER A 2 0.98 -32.20 -4.76
C SER A 2 1.95 -31.01 -4.80
N THR A 3 1.96 -30.26 -5.89
CA THR A 3 2.70 -29.01 -5.97
C THR A 3 2.18 -28.07 -4.88
N VAL A 4 3.08 -27.48 -4.09
CA VAL A 4 2.71 -26.49 -3.07
C VAL A 4 2.20 -25.25 -3.81
N ARG A 5 0.91 -24.93 -3.62
CA ARG A 5 0.27 -23.75 -4.22
C ARG A 5 0.77 -22.49 -3.52
N ARG A 6 0.88 -21.39 -4.26
CA ARG A 6 1.33 -20.09 -3.78
C ARG A 6 0.24 -19.03 -3.84
N VAL A 7 0.36 -18.03 -2.98
CA VAL A 7 -0.41 -16.78 -3.08
C VAL A 7 0.54 -15.59 -2.91
N VAL A 8 0.49 -14.66 -3.85
CA VAL A 8 1.22 -13.39 -3.78
C VAL A 8 0.23 -12.28 -3.44
N HIS A 9 0.44 -11.66 -2.28
CA HIS A 9 -0.31 -10.47 -1.86
C HIS A 9 0.39 -9.25 -2.44
N VAL A 10 -0.21 -8.66 -3.48
CA VAL A 10 0.28 -7.41 -4.06
C VAL A 10 -0.29 -6.25 -3.27
N THR A 11 0.59 -5.47 -2.67
CA THR A 11 0.27 -4.45 -1.68
C THR A 11 0.82 -3.10 -2.09
N GLY A 12 0.24 -2.04 -1.56
CA GLY A 12 0.65 -0.66 -1.81
C GLY A 12 -0.52 0.29 -1.63
N THR A 13 -0.23 1.59 -1.49
CA THR A 13 -1.26 2.62 -1.32
C THR A 13 -1.82 3.15 -2.64
N ASP A 14 -1.33 2.64 -3.78
CA ASP A 14 -1.74 3.03 -5.13
C ASP A 14 -2.52 1.88 -5.82
N PRO A 15 -3.85 1.96 -5.91
CA PRO A 15 -4.68 0.95 -6.57
C PRO A 15 -4.29 0.71 -8.03
N ALA A 16 -3.95 1.76 -8.78
CA ALA A 16 -3.61 1.63 -10.19
C ALA A 16 -2.24 0.96 -10.34
N GLY A 17 -1.25 1.39 -9.57
CA GLY A 17 0.09 0.80 -9.58
C GLY A 17 0.07 -0.67 -9.15
N THR A 18 -0.63 -1.01 -8.06
CA THR A 18 -0.77 -2.40 -7.59
C THR A 18 -1.51 -3.27 -8.60
N GLY A 19 -2.48 -2.71 -9.33
CA GLY A 19 -3.12 -3.37 -10.47
C GLY A 19 -2.17 -3.66 -11.63
N THR A 20 -1.29 -2.70 -11.99
CA THR A 20 -0.23 -2.93 -12.98
C THR A 20 0.68 -4.07 -12.54
N LEU A 21 1.16 -4.06 -11.29
CA LEU A 21 2.04 -5.10 -10.75
C LEU A 21 1.37 -6.49 -10.71
N ALA A 22 0.09 -6.56 -10.34
CA ALA A 22 -0.69 -7.79 -10.44
C ALA A 22 -0.85 -8.27 -11.90
N GLY A 23 -0.99 -7.33 -12.84
CA GLY A 23 -0.99 -7.60 -14.28
C GLY A 23 0.33 -8.18 -14.78
N VAL A 24 1.47 -7.70 -14.26
CA VAL A 24 2.80 -8.26 -14.55
C VAL A 24 2.87 -9.73 -14.08
N LEU A 25 2.50 -10.01 -12.84
CA LEU A 25 2.49 -11.38 -12.31
C LEU A 25 1.54 -12.29 -13.11
N ARG A 26 0.40 -11.76 -13.56
CA ARG A 26 -0.54 -12.48 -14.43
C ARG A 26 0.07 -12.81 -15.80
N ALA A 27 0.89 -11.92 -16.36
CA ALA A 27 1.58 -12.18 -17.61
C ALA A 27 2.55 -13.38 -17.49
N PHE A 28 3.11 -13.63 -16.30
CA PHE A 28 3.97 -14.78 -16.00
C PHE A 28 3.21 -16.01 -15.44
N GLY A 29 1.88 -16.05 -15.60
CA GLY A 29 1.09 -17.26 -15.37
C GLY A 29 0.48 -17.40 -13.98
N LEU A 30 0.66 -16.44 -13.06
CA LEU A 30 -0.15 -16.40 -11.84
C LEU A 30 -1.58 -15.99 -12.15
N ARG A 31 -2.54 -16.39 -11.31
CA ARG A 31 -3.96 -16.06 -11.51
C ARG A 31 -4.47 -15.03 -10.54
N VAL A 32 -5.10 -13.97 -11.06
CA VAL A 32 -6.07 -13.16 -10.28
C VAL A 32 -7.45 -13.83 -10.39
N PRO A 33 -8.04 -14.31 -9.27
CA PRO A 33 -9.37 -14.91 -9.28
C PRO A 33 -10.46 -13.95 -9.78
N GLY A 34 -11.34 -14.46 -10.64
CA GLY A 34 -12.48 -13.70 -11.16
C GLY A 34 -13.76 -13.90 -10.32
N PRO A 35 -14.79 -13.05 -10.52
CA PRO A 35 -14.76 -11.82 -11.30
C PRO A 35 -13.86 -10.75 -10.68
N GLU A 36 -13.22 -9.93 -11.52
CA GLU A 36 -12.33 -8.83 -11.09
C GLU A 36 -13.11 -7.51 -10.99
N THR A 37 -12.72 -6.66 -10.05
CA THR A 37 -13.25 -5.29 -9.90
C THR A 37 -12.47 -4.29 -10.73
N SER A 38 -12.94 -3.04 -10.79
CA SER A 38 -12.18 -1.92 -11.35
C SER A 38 -10.85 -1.66 -10.63
N ALA A 39 -10.67 -2.17 -9.41
CA ALA A 39 -9.41 -2.13 -8.68
C ALA A 39 -8.47 -3.30 -9.03
N HIS A 40 -8.72 -4.01 -10.13
CA HIS A 40 -7.89 -5.10 -10.67
C HIS A 40 -7.68 -6.30 -9.72
N GLY A 41 -8.57 -6.45 -8.74
CA GLY A 41 -8.56 -7.53 -7.74
C GLY A 41 -9.87 -8.32 -7.70
N PRO A 42 -9.89 -9.51 -7.06
CA PRO A 42 -11.08 -10.35 -6.98
C PRO A 42 -12.23 -9.65 -6.25
N GLN A 43 -13.43 -9.65 -6.84
CA GLN A 43 -14.62 -9.00 -6.28
C GLN A 43 -14.94 -9.49 -4.87
N TRP A 44 -14.85 -10.80 -4.63
CA TRP A 44 -15.11 -11.36 -3.31
C TRP A 44 -14.17 -10.78 -2.23
N VAL A 45 -12.90 -10.55 -2.56
CA VAL A 45 -11.92 -9.94 -1.65
C VAL A 45 -12.30 -8.49 -1.38
N GLY A 46 -12.64 -7.74 -2.43
CA GLY A 46 -13.13 -6.37 -2.32
C GLY A 46 -14.38 -6.27 -1.43
N ASP A 47 -15.40 -7.07 -1.68
CA ASP A 47 -16.65 -7.05 -0.92
C ASP A 47 -16.43 -7.41 0.56
N LEU A 48 -15.56 -8.40 0.83
CA LEU A 48 -15.18 -8.79 2.18
C LEU A 48 -14.50 -7.64 2.91
N HIS A 49 -13.44 -7.07 2.33
CA HIS A 49 -12.67 -5.99 2.95
C HIS A 49 -13.53 -4.75 3.20
N GLU A 50 -14.38 -4.37 2.23
CA GLU A 50 -15.28 -3.23 2.39
C GLU A 50 -16.28 -3.46 3.53
N GLY A 51 -16.87 -4.66 3.61
CA GLY A 51 -17.78 -5.03 4.69
C GLY A 51 -17.11 -4.97 6.07
N LEU A 52 -15.88 -5.47 6.19
CA LEU A 52 -15.10 -5.45 7.44
C LEU A 52 -14.71 -4.03 7.86
N LEU A 53 -14.22 -3.21 6.93
CA LEU A 53 -13.89 -1.81 7.22
C LEU A 53 -15.13 -1.00 7.62
N ARG A 54 -16.27 -1.22 6.96
CA ARG A 54 -17.54 -0.60 7.34
C ARG A 54 -17.98 -1.01 8.74
N ALA A 55 -17.88 -2.30 9.08
CA ALA A 55 -18.21 -2.79 10.41
C ALA A 55 -17.28 -2.22 11.51
N ALA A 56 -16.02 -1.94 11.17
CA ALA A 56 -15.05 -1.33 12.06
C ALA A 56 -15.14 0.21 12.17
N ASP A 57 -15.98 0.86 11.35
CA ASP A 57 -15.97 2.32 11.13
C ASP A 57 -14.58 2.84 10.75
N VAL A 58 -13.90 2.16 9.82
CA VAL A 58 -12.53 2.49 9.37
C VAL A 58 -12.54 2.85 7.89
N ARG A 59 -11.82 3.91 7.52
CA ARG A 59 -11.65 4.33 6.12
C ARG A 59 -10.49 3.57 5.46
N THR A 60 -10.48 3.48 4.13
CA THR A 60 -9.37 2.85 3.39
C THR A 60 -8.01 3.45 3.77
N SER A 61 -7.90 4.78 3.87
CA SER A 61 -6.71 5.49 4.35
C SER A 61 -6.99 6.17 5.68
N ASP A 62 -7.26 5.37 6.71
CA ASP A 62 -7.55 5.89 8.04
C ASP A 62 -6.28 6.34 8.78
N PRO A 63 -6.22 7.60 9.25
CA PRO A 63 -5.06 8.10 9.98
C PRO A 63 -5.03 7.63 11.43
N ARG A 64 -6.10 7.10 12.01
CA ARG A 64 -6.12 6.78 13.45
C ARG A 64 -5.21 5.57 13.73
N PRO A 65 -4.22 5.67 14.64
CA PRO A 65 -3.46 4.50 15.07
C PRO A 65 -4.34 3.37 15.63
N LEU A 66 -5.46 3.73 16.28
CA LEU A 66 -6.44 2.78 16.84
C LEU A 66 -7.18 1.98 15.74
N ALA A 67 -7.17 2.41 14.48
CA ALA A 67 -7.90 1.75 13.40
C ALA A 67 -7.48 0.28 13.22
N TRP A 68 -6.20 -0.04 13.39
CA TRP A 68 -5.70 -1.42 13.33
C TRP A 68 -6.44 -2.34 14.31
N HIS A 69 -6.53 -1.93 15.58
CA HIS A 69 -7.25 -2.68 16.60
C HIS A 69 -8.76 -2.84 16.28
N LEU A 70 -9.38 -1.82 15.70
CA LEU A 70 -10.80 -1.88 15.32
C LEU A 70 -11.03 -2.87 14.17
N VAL A 71 -10.13 -2.89 13.19
CA VAL A 71 -10.16 -3.84 12.08
C VAL A 71 -9.94 -5.26 12.58
N ASP A 72 -8.94 -5.49 13.42
CA ASP A 72 -8.64 -6.82 13.97
C ASP A 72 -9.84 -7.40 14.71
N ARG A 73 -10.49 -6.58 15.55
CA ARG A 73 -11.71 -6.97 16.26
C ARG A 73 -12.82 -7.35 15.28
N ALA A 74 -13.09 -6.51 14.28
CA ALA A 74 -14.13 -6.78 13.27
C ALA A 74 -13.82 -8.05 12.45
N ALA A 75 -12.56 -8.30 12.13
CA ALA A 75 -12.11 -9.49 11.42
C ALA A 75 -12.35 -10.76 12.25
N VAL A 76 -12.07 -10.72 13.56
CA VAL A 76 -12.34 -11.84 14.48
C VAL A 76 -13.84 -12.09 14.61
N GLU A 77 -14.64 -11.05 14.88
CA GLU A 77 -16.10 -11.14 15.02
C GLU A 77 -16.77 -11.73 13.77
N ALA A 78 -16.26 -11.39 12.59
CA ALA A 78 -16.77 -11.87 11.31
C ALA A 78 -16.18 -13.22 10.85
N ASN A 79 -15.34 -13.88 11.67
CA ASN A 79 -14.57 -15.08 11.30
C ASN A 79 -13.86 -14.91 9.94
N ALA A 80 -13.21 -13.76 9.73
CA ALA A 80 -12.59 -13.41 8.46
C ALA A 80 -11.52 -14.43 8.04
N ALA A 81 -10.66 -14.87 8.98
CA ALA A 81 -9.64 -15.88 8.70
C ALA A 81 -10.24 -17.19 8.17
N GLY A 82 -11.36 -17.66 8.75
CA GLY A 82 -12.04 -18.87 8.29
C GLY A 82 -12.62 -18.71 6.88
N ARG A 83 -13.21 -17.55 6.59
CA ARG A 83 -13.77 -17.21 5.28
C ARG A 83 -12.67 -17.10 4.21
N MET A 84 -11.59 -16.38 4.51
CA MET A 84 -10.42 -16.22 3.64
C MET A 84 -9.76 -17.57 3.37
N ARG A 85 -9.62 -18.44 4.38
CA ARG A 85 -9.08 -19.80 4.21
C ARG A 85 -9.92 -20.62 3.24
N ALA A 86 -11.23 -20.71 3.48
CA ALA A 86 -12.14 -21.48 2.62
C ALA A 86 -12.13 -20.96 1.16
N TRP A 87 -12.03 -19.64 1.00
CA TRP A 87 -11.87 -19.02 -0.30
C TRP A 87 -10.52 -19.39 -0.94
N LEU A 88 -9.40 -19.29 -0.22
CA LEU A 88 -8.07 -19.69 -0.71
C LEU A 88 -8.03 -21.16 -1.14
N GLU A 89 -8.58 -22.07 -0.35
CA GLU A 89 -8.62 -23.50 -0.68
C GLU A 89 -9.36 -23.73 -2.00
N THR A 90 -10.52 -23.09 -2.16
CA THR A 90 -11.32 -23.18 -3.38
C THR A 90 -10.58 -22.61 -4.60
N GLN A 91 -10.07 -21.38 -4.47
CA GLN A 91 -9.43 -20.68 -5.58
C GLN A 91 -8.10 -21.33 -5.96
N THR A 92 -7.29 -21.69 -4.98
CA THR A 92 -6.02 -22.37 -5.25
C THR A 92 -6.30 -23.70 -5.89
N ALA A 93 -7.25 -24.51 -5.42
CA ALA A 93 -7.59 -25.80 -6.05
C ALA A 93 -7.96 -25.66 -7.53
N GLN A 94 -8.75 -24.64 -7.87
CA GLN A 94 -9.23 -24.38 -9.21
C GLN A 94 -8.18 -23.76 -10.15
N HIS A 95 -7.35 -22.86 -9.65
CA HIS A 95 -6.53 -21.97 -10.50
C HIS A 95 -5.02 -22.12 -10.34
N GLY A 96 -4.54 -22.76 -9.27
CA GLY A 96 -3.10 -22.88 -9.04
C GLY A 96 -2.57 -21.75 -8.17
N ASP A 97 -1.49 -21.12 -8.63
CA ASP A 97 -0.85 -20.01 -7.95
C ASP A 97 -1.61 -18.71 -8.15
N LEU A 98 -1.84 -17.99 -7.06
CA LEU A 98 -2.75 -16.84 -7.04
C LEU A 98 -2.03 -15.52 -6.82
N VAL A 99 -2.68 -14.45 -7.30
CA VAL A 99 -2.41 -13.06 -6.94
C VAL A 99 -3.65 -12.49 -6.28
N ILE A 100 -3.46 -11.87 -5.12
CA ILE A 100 -4.48 -11.08 -4.44
C ILE A 100 -3.99 -9.64 -4.41
N THR A 101 -4.81 -8.74 -4.94
CA THR A 101 -4.62 -7.30 -4.83
C THR A 101 -5.96 -6.68 -4.44
N ASP A 102 -5.92 -5.68 -3.59
CA ASP A 102 -7.06 -4.83 -3.24
C ASP A 102 -6.52 -3.59 -2.50
N PRO A 103 -7.06 -2.38 -2.72
CA PRO A 103 -6.60 -1.16 -2.05
C PRO A 103 -6.65 -1.21 -0.51
N ARG A 104 -7.50 -2.08 0.04
CA ARG A 104 -7.73 -2.25 1.48
C ARG A 104 -6.99 -3.48 2.02
N LEU A 105 -6.28 -4.24 1.18
CA LEU A 105 -5.56 -5.46 1.56
C LEU A 105 -4.62 -5.25 2.74
N LEU A 106 -3.98 -4.08 2.81
CA LEU A 106 -3.01 -3.71 3.85
C LEU A 106 -3.56 -3.92 5.28
N TRP A 107 -4.84 -3.64 5.49
CA TRP A 107 -5.52 -3.79 6.77
C TRP A 107 -5.68 -5.24 7.22
N PHE A 108 -5.64 -6.18 6.28
CA PHE A 108 -6.01 -7.57 6.50
C PHE A 108 -4.85 -8.54 6.26
N LEU A 109 -3.62 -8.03 6.08
CA LEU A 109 -2.45 -8.85 5.75
C LEU A 109 -2.24 -9.97 6.76
N GLU A 110 -2.22 -9.67 8.06
CA GLU A 110 -2.04 -10.71 9.08
C GLU A 110 -3.12 -11.80 9.03
N THR A 111 -4.40 -11.41 8.81
CA THR A 111 -5.51 -12.36 8.66
C THR A 111 -5.38 -13.22 7.40
N TRP A 112 -4.92 -12.66 6.29
CA TRP A 112 -4.64 -13.40 5.05
C TRP A 112 -3.47 -14.37 5.20
N LEU A 113 -2.40 -13.95 5.89
CA LEU A 113 -1.22 -14.77 6.15
C LEU A 113 -1.58 -15.95 7.08
N GLU A 114 -2.40 -15.71 8.11
CA GLU A 114 -2.98 -16.75 8.96
C GLU A 114 -3.84 -17.73 8.13
N ALA A 115 -4.72 -17.21 7.27
CA ALA A 115 -5.57 -18.02 6.41
C ALA A 115 -4.76 -18.89 5.44
N ALA A 116 -3.72 -18.34 4.81
CA ALA A 116 -2.84 -19.06 3.90
C ALA A 116 -2.07 -20.17 4.62
N THR A 117 -1.53 -19.87 5.81
CA THR A 117 -0.85 -20.87 6.66
C THR A 117 -1.78 -22.04 6.99
N ARG A 118 -3.04 -21.76 7.37
CA ARG A 118 -4.04 -22.80 7.66
C ARG A 118 -4.48 -23.59 6.44
N ALA A 119 -4.45 -22.99 5.26
CA ALA A 119 -4.76 -23.64 3.99
C ALA A 119 -3.58 -24.45 3.42
N GLY A 120 -2.38 -24.38 4.03
CA GLY A 120 -1.17 -25.00 3.48
C GLY A 120 -0.69 -24.34 2.19
N VAL A 121 -1.02 -23.06 1.98
CA VAL A 121 -0.64 -22.26 0.81
C VAL A 121 0.56 -21.41 1.17
N ARG A 122 1.60 -21.40 0.32
CA ARG A 122 2.79 -20.57 0.54
C ARG A 122 2.47 -19.11 0.20
N ALA A 123 2.38 -18.27 1.22
CA ALA A 123 2.16 -16.84 1.07
C ALA A 123 3.47 -16.07 0.86
N SER A 124 3.39 -15.01 0.07
CA SER A 124 4.42 -13.97 -0.06
C SER A 124 3.76 -12.60 -0.22
N CYS A 125 4.52 -11.54 0.03
CA CYS A 125 4.07 -10.16 -0.11
C CYS A 125 4.96 -9.41 -1.10
N LEU A 126 4.34 -8.76 -2.09
CA LEU A 126 5.04 -7.89 -3.03
C LEU A 126 4.48 -6.47 -2.88
N THR A 127 5.28 -5.56 -2.35
CA THR A 127 4.82 -4.21 -2.01
C THR A 127 5.31 -3.21 -3.05
N LEU A 128 4.37 -2.51 -3.69
CA LEU A 128 4.66 -1.39 -4.55
C LEU A 128 4.86 -0.12 -3.73
N LEU A 129 6.04 0.49 -3.84
CA LEU A 129 6.44 1.68 -3.13
C LEU A 129 6.23 2.92 -4.00
N ARG A 130 5.63 3.96 -3.41
CA ARG A 130 5.43 5.25 -4.06
C ARG A 130 5.66 6.40 -3.08
N PRO A 131 6.35 7.48 -3.49
CA PRO A 131 6.57 8.64 -2.63
C PRO A 131 5.25 9.20 -2.07
N PRO A 132 5.24 9.68 -0.81
CA PRO A 132 4.02 10.10 -0.12
C PRO A 132 3.28 11.24 -0.83
N ALA A 133 4.01 12.22 -1.38
CA ALA A 133 3.40 13.34 -2.08
C ALA A 133 2.63 12.87 -3.33
N GLU A 134 3.21 11.95 -4.10
CA GLU A 134 2.56 11.37 -5.27
C GLU A 134 1.39 10.46 -4.92
N ALA A 135 1.58 9.57 -3.93
CA ALA A 135 0.56 8.63 -3.49
C ALA A 135 -0.69 9.36 -2.98
N VAL A 136 -0.48 10.44 -2.21
CA VAL A 136 -1.58 11.26 -1.71
C VAL A 136 -2.23 12.09 -2.81
N ALA A 137 -1.48 12.64 -3.77
CA ALA A 137 -2.10 13.36 -4.87
C ALA A 137 -2.96 12.46 -5.77
N ALA A 138 -2.54 11.22 -6.00
CA ALA A 138 -3.34 10.24 -6.71
C ALA A 138 -4.67 9.95 -5.96
N ALA A 139 -4.60 9.67 -4.65
CA ALA A 139 -5.79 9.42 -3.83
C ALA A 139 -6.68 10.66 -3.67
N ALA A 140 -6.08 11.85 -3.57
CA ALA A 140 -6.81 13.10 -3.37
C ALA A 140 -7.46 13.60 -4.66
N ALA A 141 -6.98 13.21 -5.85
CA ALA A 141 -7.65 13.51 -7.12
C ALA A 141 -9.10 12.99 -7.11
N ASP A 142 -9.31 11.78 -6.58
CA ASP A 142 -10.64 11.17 -6.45
C ASP A 142 -11.51 11.87 -5.37
N ALA A 143 -10.88 12.42 -4.34
CA ALA A 143 -11.55 13.13 -3.24
C ALA A 143 -11.68 14.66 -3.47
N ALA A 144 -11.34 15.14 -4.68
CA ALA A 144 -11.24 16.56 -5.01
C ALA A 144 -10.40 17.35 -3.99
N GLY A 145 -9.21 16.86 -3.61
CA GLY A 145 -8.25 17.60 -2.78
C GLY A 145 -8.63 17.80 -1.31
N ARG A 146 -9.73 17.23 -0.82
CA ARG A 146 -10.15 17.36 0.59
C ARG A 146 -9.31 16.47 1.51
N ASP A 147 -9.10 16.94 2.75
CA ASP A 147 -8.45 16.20 3.84
C ASP A 147 -7.02 15.69 3.53
N LEU A 148 -6.18 16.46 2.83
CA LEU A 148 -4.78 16.08 2.51
C LEU A 148 -3.96 15.67 3.74
N VAL A 149 -4.19 16.34 4.88
CA VAL A 149 -3.54 15.99 6.16
C VAL A 149 -3.90 14.58 6.59
N ASP A 150 -5.18 14.20 6.50
CA ASP A 150 -5.61 12.86 6.87
C ASP A 150 -5.11 11.82 5.86
N HIS A 151 -4.99 12.15 4.57
CA HIS A 151 -4.42 11.24 3.56
C HIS A 151 -2.93 10.98 3.78
N VAL A 152 -2.13 12.01 4.08
CA VAL A 152 -0.70 11.82 4.41
C VAL A 152 -0.55 11.02 5.70
N ALA A 153 -1.34 11.33 6.73
CA ALA A 153 -1.31 10.57 7.98
C ALA A 153 -1.77 9.11 7.77
N GLY A 154 -2.82 8.90 6.98
CA GLY A 154 -3.30 7.57 6.58
C GLY A 154 -2.25 6.79 5.79
N TRP A 155 -1.53 7.43 4.87
CA TRP A 155 -0.40 6.83 4.16
C TRP A 155 0.70 6.37 5.12
N VAL A 156 1.12 7.23 6.07
CA VAL A 156 2.11 6.87 7.11
C VAL A 156 1.60 5.67 7.93
N ASN A 157 0.36 5.73 8.41
CA ASN A 157 -0.23 4.67 9.22
C ASN A 157 -0.24 3.32 8.49
N LEU A 158 -0.70 3.32 7.24
CA LEU A 158 -0.79 2.14 6.40
C LEU A 158 0.57 1.55 6.10
N MET A 159 1.54 2.36 5.68
CA MET A 159 2.86 1.84 5.31
C MET A 159 3.64 1.32 6.51
N LEU A 160 3.57 1.98 7.68
CA LEU A 160 4.21 1.50 8.91
C LEU A 160 3.59 0.19 9.43
N GLY A 161 2.27 0.03 9.26
CA GLY A 161 1.58 -1.21 9.59
C GLY A 161 1.84 -2.34 8.59
N THR A 162 1.88 -2.02 7.30
CA THR A 162 2.24 -2.95 6.22
C THR A 162 3.65 -3.51 6.41
N GLU A 163 4.60 -2.65 6.75
CA GLU A 163 5.95 -3.08 7.08
C GLU A 163 5.93 -4.06 8.26
N LEU A 164 5.23 -3.74 9.36
CA LEU A 164 5.16 -4.63 10.52
C LEU A 164 4.53 -5.99 10.18
N ALA A 165 3.37 -5.98 9.54
CA ALA A 165 2.56 -7.15 9.23
C ALA A 165 3.27 -8.15 8.29
N THR A 166 4.24 -7.68 7.51
CA THR A 166 4.94 -8.51 6.52
C THR A 166 6.26 -9.10 7.02
N ARG A 167 6.80 -8.68 8.18
CA ARG A 167 8.14 -9.08 8.66
C ARG A 167 8.38 -10.59 8.75
N THR A 168 7.33 -11.36 9.03
CA THR A 168 7.40 -12.81 9.24
C THR A 168 7.12 -13.62 7.97
N THR A 169 6.88 -12.96 6.85
CA THR A 169 6.52 -13.58 5.57
C THR A 169 7.57 -13.21 4.51
N PRO A 170 7.90 -14.10 3.56
CA PRO A 170 8.70 -13.73 2.40
C PRO A 170 8.13 -12.48 1.72
N ARG A 171 8.92 -11.42 1.66
CA ARG A 171 8.50 -10.12 1.15
C ARG A 171 9.54 -9.54 0.20
N ALA A 172 9.06 -8.78 -0.78
CA ALA A 172 9.87 -7.99 -1.69
C ALA A 172 9.19 -6.66 -1.98
N PHE A 173 9.97 -5.70 -2.47
CA PHE A 173 9.55 -4.32 -2.67
C PHE A 173 9.95 -3.87 -4.07
N VAL A 174 9.06 -3.17 -4.74
CA VAL A 174 9.30 -2.61 -6.08
C VAL A 174 8.91 -1.15 -6.04
N ARG A 175 9.77 -0.25 -6.51
CA ARG A 175 9.42 1.16 -6.65
C ARG A 175 8.52 1.33 -7.86
N HIS A 176 7.49 2.16 -7.73
CA HIS A 176 6.60 2.48 -8.84
C HIS A 176 7.35 3.18 -9.99
N ALA A 177 8.36 3.98 -9.69
CA ALA A 177 9.20 4.60 -10.71
C ALA A 177 9.94 3.54 -11.55
N ASP A 178 10.58 2.58 -10.90
CA ASP A 178 11.31 1.49 -11.58
C ASP A 178 10.35 0.63 -12.42
N LEU A 179 9.17 0.30 -11.87
CA LEU A 179 8.11 -0.43 -12.58
C LEU A 179 7.66 0.27 -13.87
N LEU A 180 7.73 1.60 -13.97
CA LEU A 180 7.30 2.32 -15.17
C LEU A 180 8.39 2.50 -16.22
N HIS A 181 9.67 2.49 -15.84
CA HIS A 181 10.78 2.77 -16.75
C HIS A 181 11.54 1.50 -17.15
N ASP A 182 11.91 0.67 -16.18
CA ASP A 182 12.75 -0.50 -16.33
C ASP A 182 12.20 -1.60 -15.41
N TRP A 183 11.04 -2.14 -15.80
CA TRP A 183 10.25 -3.02 -14.93
C TRP A 183 10.90 -4.39 -14.68
N ASP A 184 11.74 -4.83 -15.59
CA ASP A 184 12.24 -6.20 -15.69
C ASP A 184 13.18 -6.55 -14.53
N GLU A 185 14.25 -5.79 -14.34
CA GLU A 185 15.21 -5.99 -13.25
C GLU A 185 14.54 -6.05 -11.86
N PRO A 186 13.74 -5.05 -11.42
CA PRO A 186 13.13 -5.06 -10.09
C PRO A 186 12.09 -6.18 -9.93
N VAL A 187 11.32 -6.52 -10.98
CA VAL A 187 10.35 -7.62 -10.91
C VAL A 187 11.04 -8.97 -10.83
N PHE A 188 12.10 -9.21 -11.62
CA PHE A 188 12.83 -10.46 -11.58
C PHE A 188 13.62 -10.64 -10.28
N ALA A 189 14.22 -9.57 -9.76
CA ALA A 189 14.85 -9.60 -8.44
C ALA A 189 13.84 -9.92 -7.34
N ALA A 190 12.67 -9.28 -7.35
CA ALA A 190 11.59 -9.58 -6.41
C ALA A 190 11.07 -11.02 -6.55
N ALA A 191 10.88 -11.52 -7.76
CA ALA A 191 10.45 -12.88 -8.01
C ALA A 191 11.45 -13.93 -7.49
N ALA A 192 12.75 -13.70 -7.68
CA ALA A 192 13.79 -14.55 -7.15
C ALA A 192 13.77 -14.57 -5.61
N ALA A 193 13.65 -13.39 -4.97
CA ALA A 193 13.55 -13.27 -3.51
C ALA A 193 12.31 -13.98 -2.93
N LEU A 194 11.21 -14.00 -3.70
CA LEU A 194 9.95 -14.63 -3.30
C LEU A 194 9.82 -16.11 -3.71
N ASP A 195 10.82 -16.68 -4.40
CA ASP A 195 10.78 -18.04 -4.96
C ASP A 195 9.56 -18.26 -5.86
N LEU A 196 9.44 -17.37 -6.86
CA LEU A 196 8.43 -17.38 -7.93
C LEU A 196 9.06 -17.84 -9.26
N PRO A 197 9.32 -19.15 -9.45
CA PRO A 197 10.08 -19.65 -10.60
C PRO A 197 9.37 -19.47 -11.96
N MET A 198 8.07 -19.21 -11.96
CA MET A 198 7.31 -18.90 -13.19
C MET A 198 7.61 -17.50 -13.74
N VAL A 199 8.05 -16.58 -12.89
CA VAL A 199 8.42 -15.22 -13.29
C VAL A 199 9.89 -15.23 -13.69
N HIS A 200 10.16 -15.53 -14.97
CA HIS A 200 11.50 -15.83 -15.45
C HIS A 200 11.87 -14.99 -16.69
N PRO A 201 13.08 -14.40 -16.76
CA PRO A 201 13.52 -13.57 -17.90
C PRO A 201 13.48 -14.28 -19.26
N GLY A 202 13.64 -15.61 -19.25
CA GLY A 202 13.57 -16.43 -20.45
C GLY A 202 12.16 -16.64 -21.04
N ASP A 203 11.08 -16.28 -20.34
CA ASP A 203 9.73 -16.30 -20.92
C ASP A 203 9.50 -15.03 -21.75
N LEU A 204 10.07 -15.02 -22.96
CA LEU A 204 9.97 -13.89 -23.88
C LEU A 204 8.52 -13.56 -24.25
N ALA A 205 7.60 -14.53 -24.19
CA ALA A 205 6.19 -14.27 -24.48
C ALA A 205 5.52 -13.50 -23.33
N ALA A 206 5.87 -13.81 -22.07
CA ALA A 206 5.43 -13.04 -20.91
C ALA A 206 6.03 -11.63 -20.91
N VAL A 207 7.34 -11.50 -21.19
CA VAL A 207 8.02 -10.20 -21.30
C VAL A 207 7.29 -9.27 -22.28
N HIS A 208 7.01 -9.73 -23.51
CA HIS A 208 6.26 -8.91 -24.47
C HIS A 208 4.84 -8.54 -24.02
N ARG A 209 4.16 -9.41 -23.25
CA ARG A 209 2.84 -9.08 -22.67
C ARG A 209 2.95 -7.97 -21.63
N VAL A 210 4.05 -7.94 -20.87
CA VAL A 210 4.31 -6.90 -19.87
C VAL A 210 4.70 -5.58 -20.54
N ASP A 211 5.54 -5.61 -21.57
CA ASP A 211 5.89 -4.40 -22.34
C ASP A 211 4.65 -3.74 -22.97
N ALA A 212 3.67 -4.54 -23.39
CA ALA A 212 2.40 -4.03 -23.89
C ALA A 212 1.46 -3.49 -22.80
N LEU A 213 1.66 -3.92 -21.54
CA LEU A 213 0.85 -3.50 -20.38
C LEU A 213 1.33 -2.16 -19.82
N ILE A 214 2.65 -1.96 -19.76
CA ILE A 214 3.27 -0.79 -19.16
C ILE A 214 3.44 0.25 -20.26
N ASP A 215 2.59 1.29 -20.23
CA ASP A 215 2.72 2.40 -21.17
C ASP A 215 4.02 3.18 -20.89
N PRO A 216 5.02 3.14 -21.81
CA PRO A 216 6.30 3.80 -21.60
C PRO A 216 6.19 5.34 -21.63
N THR A 217 5.05 5.88 -22.07
CA THR A 217 4.80 7.33 -22.05
C THR A 217 4.25 7.80 -20.70
N ARG A 218 3.84 6.87 -19.83
CA ARG A 218 3.30 7.18 -18.51
C ARG A 218 4.42 7.65 -17.59
N ARG A 219 4.50 8.95 -17.38
CA ARG A 219 5.46 9.54 -16.45
C ARG A 219 4.96 9.43 -15.01
N PRO A 220 5.87 9.25 -14.02
CA PRO A 220 5.54 9.44 -12.62
C PRO A 220 4.93 10.83 -12.41
N ALA A 221 4.06 10.94 -11.41
CA ALA A 221 3.51 12.24 -11.06
C ALA A 221 4.64 13.08 -10.47
N THR A 222 4.84 14.32 -10.96
CA THR A 222 5.86 15.22 -10.43
C THR A 222 5.37 15.98 -9.19
N THR A 223 4.40 15.43 -8.46
CA THR A 223 3.79 16.09 -7.30
C THR A 223 4.82 16.17 -6.18
N THR A 224 4.97 17.36 -5.61
CA THR A 224 5.89 17.60 -4.49
C THR A 224 5.13 18.08 -3.26
N TRP A 225 5.82 18.24 -2.13
CA TRP A 225 5.26 18.89 -0.94
C TRP A 225 4.83 20.35 -1.14
N ASP A 226 5.16 20.97 -2.28
CA ASP A 226 4.59 22.27 -2.64
C ASP A 226 3.10 22.16 -3.03
N ASP A 227 2.68 21.00 -3.52
CA ASP A 227 1.32 20.70 -3.96
C ASP A 227 0.44 20.15 -2.83
N VAL A 228 1.09 19.60 -1.78
CA VAL A 228 0.44 18.91 -0.66
C VAL A 228 0.73 19.65 0.65
N PRO A 229 -0.01 20.74 0.95
CA PRO A 229 0.19 21.53 2.16
C PRO A 229 -0.18 20.74 3.43
N VAL A 230 0.84 20.30 4.18
CA VAL A 230 0.67 19.62 5.48
C VAL A 230 1.58 20.22 6.58
N PRO A 231 1.23 20.04 7.86
CA PRO A 231 2.07 20.51 8.97
C PRO A 231 3.47 19.91 8.95
N GLY A 232 4.48 20.73 9.30
CA GLY A 232 5.90 20.33 9.32
C GLY A 232 6.18 18.98 10.00
N PRO A 233 5.69 18.72 11.22
CA PRO A 233 5.92 17.43 11.89
C PRO A 233 5.40 16.21 11.12
N LEU A 234 4.27 16.34 10.43
CA LEU A 234 3.71 15.25 9.62
C LEU A 234 4.53 15.04 8.35
N ARG A 235 4.96 16.13 7.71
CA ARG A 235 5.84 16.07 6.54
C ARG A 235 7.16 15.37 6.89
N THR A 236 7.83 15.80 7.96
CA THR A 236 9.08 15.17 8.40
C THR A 236 8.89 13.68 8.65
N LEU A 237 7.81 13.29 9.35
CA LEU A 237 7.54 11.88 9.58
C LEU A 237 7.28 11.11 8.27
N ALA A 238 6.57 11.70 7.31
CA ALA A 238 6.33 11.09 6.01
C ALA A 238 7.62 10.97 5.17
N ASP A 239 8.49 11.98 5.21
CA ASP A 239 9.81 11.98 4.54
C ASP A 239 10.72 10.90 5.16
N ASP A 240 10.81 10.82 6.49
CA ASP A 240 11.58 9.79 7.20
C ASP A 240 11.04 8.38 6.90
N THR A 241 9.70 8.22 6.90
CA THR A 241 9.04 6.95 6.55
C THR A 241 9.33 6.57 5.10
N TRP A 242 9.29 7.53 4.17
CA TRP A 242 9.63 7.28 2.78
C TRP A 242 11.09 6.87 2.64
N ALA A 243 12.03 7.56 3.27
CA ALA A 243 13.45 7.21 3.20
C ALA A 243 13.71 5.77 3.71
N ALA A 244 13.03 5.35 4.78
CA ALA A 244 13.11 3.98 5.28
C ALA A 244 12.48 2.96 4.30
N LEU A 245 11.33 3.28 3.71
CA LEU A 245 10.67 2.42 2.73
C LEU A 245 11.49 2.28 1.45
N ASP A 246 12.03 3.40 0.96
CA ASP A 246 12.82 3.47 -0.26
C ASP A 246 14.13 2.69 -0.13
N ALA A 247 14.63 2.43 1.09
CA ALA A 247 15.80 1.57 1.30
C ALA A 247 15.47 0.05 1.32
N LEU A 248 14.19 -0.34 1.44
CA LEU A 248 13.81 -1.75 1.63
C LEU A 248 14.16 -2.70 0.47
N PRO A 249 14.11 -2.31 -0.82
CA PRO A 249 14.50 -3.21 -1.90
C PRO A 249 15.95 -3.71 -1.77
N GLU A 250 16.85 -2.90 -1.20
CA GLU A 250 18.26 -3.22 -1.01
C GLU A 250 18.60 -3.64 0.43
N HIS A 251 17.86 -3.11 1.43
CA HIS A 251 18.19 -3.22 2.85
C HIS A 251 16.97 -3.52 3.73
N ASP A 252 16.57 -4.79 3.83
CA ASP A 252 15.60 -5.30 4.82
C ASP A 252 16.30 -6.05 5.97
N ASP A 253 17.08 -5.30 6.75
CA ASP A 253 17.84 -5.83 7.88
C ASP A 253 17.33 -5.30 9.25
N ALA A 254 18.04 -5.68 10.32
CA ALA A 254 17.69 -5.27 11.68
C ALA A 254 17.76 -3.75 11.89
N GLY A 255 18.64 -3.04 11.19
CA GLY A 255 18.77 -1.59 11.27
C GLY A 255 17.56 -0.89 10.68
N THR A 256 17.17 -1.27 9.45
CA THR A 256 15.96 -0.75 8.80
C THR A 256 14.71 -1.04 9.64
N ARG A 257 14.59 -2.24 10.22
CA ARG A 257 13.45 -2.60 11.09
C ARG A 257 13.38 -1.79 12.38
N ALA A 258 14.52 -1.51 13.00
CA ALA A 258 14.59 -0.66 14.19
C ALA A 258 14.16 0.78 13.87
N GLU A 259 14.49 1.29 12.69
CA GLU A 259 14.02 2.60 12.24
C GLU A 259 12.49 2.62 12.05
N PHE A 260 11.91 1.58 11.44
CA PHE A 260 10.46 1.44 11.36
C PHE A 260 9.79 1.35 12.75
N ASP A 261 10.41 0.68 13.72
CA ASP A 261 9.91 0.62 15.09
C ASP A 261 9.93 2.00 15.76
N ARG A 262 10.99 2.79 15.55
CA ARG A 262 11.09 4.17 16.01
C ARG A 262 9.98 5.05 15.39
N LEU A 263 9.80 4.97 14.07
CA LEU A 263 8.78 5.73 13.35
C LEU A 263 7.36 5.36 13.80
N ARG A 264 7.09 4.07 14.00
CA ARG A 264 5.80 3.57 14.50
C ARG A 264 5.52 4.02 15.93
N ALA A 265 6.54 4.07 16.80
CA ALA A 265 6.41 4.62 18.15
C ALA A 265 6.16 6.14 18.14
N LEU A 266 6.73 6.87 17.17
CA LEU A 266 6.56 8.32 17.02
C LEU A 266 5.19 8.70 16.43
N TYR A 267 4.63 7.87 15.54
CA TYR A 267 3.42 8.20 14.79
C TYR A 267 2.22 8.62 15.66
N PRO A 268 1.83 7.91 16.75
CA PRO A 268 0.70 8.31 17.58
C PRO A 268 0.84 9.73 18.17
N TYR A 269 2.07 10.12 18.55
CA TYR A 269 2.35 11.45 19.08
C TYR A 269 2.16 12.53 18.00
N VAL A 270 2.74 12.32 16.80
CA VAL A 270 2.62 13.24 15.67
C VAL A 270 1.16 13.34 15.21
N HIS A 271 0.47 12.20 15.06
CA HIS A 271 -0.94 12.15 14.70
C HIS A 271 -1.81 12.96 15.68
N ARG A 272 -1.60 12.80 16.99
CA ARG A 272 -2.33 13.57 18.02
C ARG A 272 -2.07 15.06 17.91
N LYS A 273 -0.80 15.47 17.74
CA LYS A 273 -0.40 16.88 17.60
C LYS A 273 -1.03 17.54 16.37
N VAL A 274 -1.03 16.84 15.24
CA VAL A 274 -1.64 17.29 13.98
C VAL A 274 -3.16 17.37 14.10
N THR A 275 -3.78 16.37 14.73
CA THR A 275 -5.23 16.31 14.96
C THR A 275 -5.72 17.47 15.83
N ALA A 276 -4.96 17.84 16.85
CA ALA A 276 -5.26 18.95 17.76
C ALA A 276 -4.93 20.34 17.18
N SER A 277 -4.16 20.41 16.09
CA SER A 277 -3.66 21.68 15.55
C SER A 277 -4.75 22.46 14.80
N PRO A 278 -4.81 23.80 14.95
CA PRO A 278 -5.61 24.68 14.09
C PRO A 278 -5.28 24.53 12.60
N ALA A 279 -4.05 24.13 12.26
CA ALA A 279 -3.61 23.85 10.89
C ALA A 279 -4.53 22.84 10.18
N ARG A 280 -5.09 21.87 10.89
CA ARG A 280 -6.07 20.92 10.35
C ARG A 280 -7.38 21.59 9.97
N ARG A 281 -7.82 22.61 10.74
CA ARG A 281 -8.99 23.42 10.38
C ARG A 281 -8.70 24.30 9.16
N PHE A 282 -7.51 24.92 9.09
CA PHE A 282 -7.11 25.72 7.93
C PHE A 282 -7.01 24.90 6.64
N ALA A 283 -6.44 23.69 6.69
CA ALA A 283 -6.39 22.79 5.55
C ALA A 283 -7.80 22.38 5.06
N ARG A 284 -8.77 22.21 5.96
CA ARG A 284 -10.17 21.92 5.61
C ARG A 284 -10.93 23.10 5.01
N MET A 285 -10.51 24.34 5.29
CA MET A 285 -11.12 25.54 4.74
C MET A 285 -10.57 25.91 3.35
N MET A 286 -9.55 25.21 2.85
CA MET A 286 -9.01 25.46 1.51
C MET A 286 -9.94 24.90 0.43
N PRO A 287 -10.34 25.71 -0.56
CA PRO A 287 -11.07 25.21 -1.72
C PRO A 287 -10.25 24.17 -2.50
N PRO A 288 -10.91 23.20 -3.15
CA PRO A 288 -10.22 22.16 -3.91
C PRO A 288 -9.48 22.70 -5.14
N GLU A 289 -10.01 23.76 -5.76
CA GLU A 289 -9.49 24.40 -6.98
C GLU A 289 -8.62 25.63 -6.69
N VAL A 290 -7.79 25.57 -5.64
CA VAL A 290 -6.84 26.67 -5.38
C VAL A 290 -5.71 26.63 -6.42
N PRO A 291 -5.43 27.73 -7.13
CA PRO A 291 -4.32 27.80 -8.08
C PRO A 291 -2.99 27.39 -7.44
N HIS A 292 -2.14 26.70 -8.20
CA HIS A 292 -0.86 26.17 -7.74
C HIS A 292 0.04 27.23 -7.04
N THR A 293 -0.01 28.49 -7.50
CA THR A 293 0.71 29.62 -6.87
C THR A 293 0.23 29.92 -5.44
N VAL A 294 -1.07 29.79 -5.17
CA VAL A 294 -1.67 30.01 -3.86
C VAL A 294 -1.41 28.82 -2.94
N ARG A 295 -1.42 27.58 -3.47
CA ARG A 295 -1.01 26.38 -2.70
C ARG A 295 0.42 26.50 -2.17
N ARG A 296 1.36 26.97 -3.00
CA ARG A 296 2.75 27.26 -2.58
C ARG A 296 2.85 28.29 -1.45
N GLY A 297 2.05 29.35 -1.50
CA GLY A 297 2.00 30.37 -0.45
C GLY A 297 1.53 29.79 0.90
N VAL A 298 0.47 28.98 0.88
CA VAL A 298 -0.06 28.32 2.08
C VAL A 298 0.87 27.23 2.62
N ALA A 299 1.51 26.45 1.74
CA ALA A 299 2.55 25.51 2.13
C ALA A 299 3.68 26.22 2.88
N GLY A 300 4.07 27.42 2.44
CA GLY A 300 5.02 28.28 3.15
C GLY A 300 4.56 28.70 4.56
N MET A 301 3.27 29.01 4.74
CA MET A 301 2.70 29.38 6.04
C MET A 301 2.64 28.19 7.01
N LEU A 302 2.19 27.02 6.54
CA LEU A 302 2.11 25.80 7.35
C LEU A 302 3.49 25.27 7.77
N ARG A 303 4.52 25.53 6.97
CA ARG A 303 5.93 25.25 7.33
C ARG A 303 6.44 26.14 8.47
N ARG A 304 5.86 27.33 8.65
CA ARG A 304 6.32 28.35 9.62
C ARG A 304 5.52 28.38 10.93
N SER A 305 4.48 27.56 11.08
CA SER A 305 3.72 27.49 12.32
C SER A 305 4.65 27.11 13.48
N PRO A 306 4.82 27.97 14.50
CA PRO A 306 5.63 27.65 15.66
C PRO A 306 5.01 26.50 16.44
N ASP A 307 5.83 25.76 17.18
CA ASP A 307 5.33 24.83 18.19
C ASP A 307 4.43 25.58 19.18
N PRO A 308 3.19 25.11 19.42
CA PRO A 308 2.38 25.65 20.49
C PRO A 308 2.85 25.00 21.78
N THR A 309 4.00 25.45 22.30
CA THR A 309 4.48 25.22 23.68
C THR A 309 5.73 26.08 23.92
N GLY A 310 5.49 27.33 24.29
CA GLY A 310 6.15 27.90 25.46
C GLY A 310 5.27 27.59 26.67
#